data_AF-A0A2U1E1V7-F1
#
_entry.id   AF-A0A2U1E1V7-F1
#
_cell.length_a   1.000
_cell.length_b   1.000
_cell.length_c   1.000
_cell.angle_alpha   90.00
_cell.angle_beta   90.00
_cell.angle_gamma   90.00
#
_symmetry.space_group_name_H-M   'P 1'
#
loop_
_entity.id
_entity.type
_entity.pdbx_description
1 polymer ?
#
loop_
_entity_poly.entity_id
_entity_poly.type
_entity_poly.pdbx_seq_one_letter_code
_entity_poly.pdbx_strand_id
1 'polypeptide(L)'
;MKLYLKQKVFKFLDHYDVYDEEQNVIFTVNQKFRFLGFHADVIAKEGFSSFEIDKEVFRFLPKYILTFEDGEQIILNFRFSLLQRKIDVETTFGNLFVRGNYWDLDFDVLKE
;
A
#
# COMPACT_ATOMS: atom_id res chain seq x y z
N MET A 1 14.90 4.22 7.82
CA MET A 1 14.71 4.35 6.37
C MET A 1 13.52 5.26 6.14
N LYS A 2 13.67 6.33 5.34
CA LYS A 2 12.54 7.14 4.87
C LYS A 2 12.29 6.89 3.39
N LEU A 3 11.01 6.89 3.01
CA LEU A 3 10.57 6.72 1.62
C LEU A 3 9.80 7.95 1.17
N TYR A 4 9.96 8.32 -0.10
CA TYR A 4 9.37 9.51 -0.68
C TYR A 4 8.63 9.17 -1.97
N LEU A 5 7.45 9.75 -2.13
CA LEU A 5 6.71 9.76 -3.39
C LEU A 5 6.89 11.13 -4.05
N LYS A 6 7.47 11.18 -5.26
CA LYS A 6 7.55 12.44 -6.03
C LYS A 6 6.24 12.67 -6.78
N GLN A 7 5.37 13.52 -6.24
CA GLN A 7 4.15 13.92 -6.95
C GLN A 7 4.46 14.92 -8.08
N LYS A 8 4.18 14.55 -9.34
CA LYS A 8 3.93 15.50 -10.42
C LYS A 8 2.41 15.66 -10.56
N VAL A 9 1.94 16.89 -10.48
CA VAL A 9 0.53 17.30 -10.40
C VAL A 9 -0.30 16.75 -11.59
N PHE A 10 -1.27 15.87 -11.28
CA PHE A 10 -2.51 15.53 -12.02
C PHE A 10 -2.48 15.16 -13.52
N LYS A 11 -1.79 14.09 -13.93
CA LYS A 11 -2.17 13.35 -15.15
C LYS A 11 -2.04 11.84 -14.94
N PHE A 12 -3.12 11.18 -14.50
CA PHE A 12 -3.35 9.73 -14.65
C PHE A 12 -2.29 8.80 -14.05
N LEU A 13 -2.13 8.74 -12.72
CA LEU A 13 -1.10 7.92 -12.07
C LEU A 13 -1.42 6.43 -12.08
N ASP A 14 -1.35 5.82 -13.25
CA ASP A 14 -1.22 4.37 -13.39
C ASP A 14 0.20 3.91 -13.06
N HIS A 15 1.17 4.81 -13.00
CA HIS A 15 2.58 4.46 -12.82
C HIS A 15 3.35 5.51 -12.02
N TYR A 16 4.07 5.09 -10.97
CA TYR A 16 4.92 5.99 -10.18
C TYR A 16 6.02 5.28 -9.39
N ASP A 17 7.11 6.01 -9.13
CA ASP A 17 8.25 5.53 -8.34
C ASP A 17 8.20 6.01 -6.88
N VAL A 18 8.72 5.17 -6.00
CA VAL A 18 9.00 5.43 -4.58
C VAL A 18 10.51 5.47 -4.39
N TYR A 19 11.01 6.54 -3.78
CA TYR A 19 12.43 6.83 -3.64
C TYR A 19 12.91 6.70 -2.19
N ASP A 20 14.19 6.38 -1.98
CA ASP A 20 14.84 6.52 -0.67
C ASP A 20 15.37 7.94 -0.42
N GLU A 21 16.06 8.12 0.71
CA GLU A 21 16.67 9.39 1.15
C GLU A 21 17.75 9.89 0.18
N GLU A 22 18.40 9.01 -0.56
CA GLU A 22 19.45 9.31 -1.54
C GLU A 22 18.89 9.54 -2.96
N GLN A 23 17.55 9.56 -3.11
CA GLN A 23 16.85 9.72 -4.39
C GLN A 23 16.96 8.52 -5.33
N ASN A 24 17.32 7.34 -4.84
CA ASN A 24 17.30 6.11 -5.61
C ASN A 24 15.87 5.54 -5.65
N VAL A 25 15.45 5.01 -6.80
CA VAL A 25 14.17 4.29 -6.92
C VAL A 25 14.27 2.96 -6.17
N ILE A 26 13.34 2.72 -5.24
CA ILE A 26 13.24 1.49 -4.45
C ILE A 26 12.08 0.63 -4.91
N PHE A 27 10.98 1.28 -5.26
CA PHE A 27 9.80 0.61 -5.80
C PHE A 27 9.25 1.38 -6.97
N THR A 28 8.74 0.66 -7.96
CA THR A 28 7.97 1.21 -9.07
C THR A 28 6.59 0.57 -9.04
N VAL A 29 5.56 1.39 -8.86
CA VAL A 29 4.16 0.97 -8.78
C VAL A 29 3.53 1.12 -10.17
N ASN A 30 2.95 0.03 -10.67
CA ASN A 30 2.22 -0.05 -11.93
C ASN A 30 0.76 -0.43 -11.65
N GLN A 31 -0.09 0.56 -11.44
CA GLN A 31 -1.52 0.37 -11.38
C GLN A 31 -2.09 -0.01 -12.75
N LYS A 32 -2.92 -1.06 -12.77
CA LYS A 32 -3.67 -1.48 -13.97
C LYS A 32 -5.09 -0.93 -13.89
N PHE A 33 -5.53 -0.23 -14.94
CA PHE A 33 -6.94 0.14 -15.06
C PHE A 33 -7.81 -1.13 -15.16
N ARG A 34 -8.71 -1.31 -14.20
CA ARG A 34 -9.78 -2.32 -14.25
C ARG A 34 -11.13 -1.62 -14.18
N PHE A 35 -12.13 -2.15 -14.90
CA PHE A 35 -13.49 -1.61 -14.91
C PHE A 35 -14.13 -1.61 -13.52
N LEU A 36 -13.79 -2.61 -12.69
CA LEU A 36 -14.17 -2.71 -11.29
C LEU A 36 -12.96 -3.15 -10.46
N GLY A 37 -12.77 -2.52 -9.29
CA GLY A 37 -11.68 -2.83 -8.37
C GLY A 37 -10.40 -2.01 -8.60
N PHE A 38 -9.32 -2.40 -7.94
CA PHE A 38 -8.00 -1.77 -8.03
C PHE A 38 -6.94 -2.87 -8.04
N HIS A 39 -5.97 -2.78 -8.95
CA HIS A 39 -4.79 -3.66 -9.00
C HIS A 39 -3.54 -2.82 -9.23
N ALA A 40 -2.44 -3.21 -8.62
CA ALA A 40 -1.14 -2.67 -8.96
C ALA A 40 -0.04 -3.73 -8.81
N ASP A 41 0.91 -3.73 -9.73
CA ASP A 41 2.18 -4.45 -9.56
C ASP A 41 3.19 -3.50 -8.91
N VAL A 42 3.85 -3.94 -7.86
CA VAL A 42 4.93 -3.21 -7.20
C VAL A 42 6.24 -3.92 -7.49
N ILE A 43 7.03 -3.34 -8.39
CA ILE A 43 8.34 -3.86 -8.77
C ILE A 43 9.36 -3.29 -7.80
N ALA A 44 10.07 -4.15 -7.10
CA ALA A 44 11.09 -3.76 -6.13
C ALA A 44 12.49 -3.75 -6.75
N LYS A 45 13.39 -2.90 -6.22
CA LYS A 45 14.81 -2.99 -6.52
C LYS A 45 15.45 -4.24 -5.91
N GLU A 46 16.64 -4.60 -6.38
CA GLU A 46 17.41 -5.72 -5.82
C GLU A 46 17.56 -5.63 -4.30
N GLY A 47 17.34 -6.75 -3.61
CA GLY A 47 17.36 -6.86 -2.15
C GLY A 47 16.00 -6.63 -1.47
N PHE A 48 14.94 -6.31 -2.22
CA PHE A 48 13.56 -6.22 -1.76
C PHE A 48 12.66 -7.16 -2.59
N SER A 49 11.52 -7.56 -2.02
CA SER A 49 10.56 -8.44 -2.70
C SER A 49 9.50 -7.63 -3.44
N SER A 50 9.29 -7.94 -4.72
CA SER A 50 8.14 -7.44 -5.50
C SER A 50 6.85 -8.09 -5.01
N PHE A 51 5.73 -7.41 -5.23
CA PHE A 51 4.40 -7.89 -4.84
C PHE A 51 3.29 -7.25 -5.67
N GLU A 52 2.13 -7.89 -5.69
CA GLU A 52 0.92 -7.35 -6.29
C GLU A 52 -0.04 -6.87 -5.21
N ILE A 53 -0.85 -5.85 -5.52
CA ILE A 53 -1.89 -5.31 -4.64
C ILE A 53 -3.24 -5.49 -5.32
N ASP A 54 -4.15 -6.21 -4.68
CA ASP A 54 -5.55 -6.32 -5.12
C ASP A 54 -6.51 -5.75 -4.08
N LYS A 55 -7.47 -4.94 -4.54
CA LYS A 55 -8.62 -4.53 -3.72
C LYS A 55 -9.77 -5.51 -3.89
N GLU A 56 -10.25 -6.05 -2.77
CA GLU A 56 -11.44 -6.91 -2.74
C GLU A 56 -12.68 -6.12 -3.19
N VAL A 57 -13.42 -6.69 -4.14
CA VAL A 57 -14.68 -6.12 -4.65
C VAL A 57 -15.89 -6.62 -3.84
N PHE A 58 -17.03 -5.93 -3.94
CA PHE A 58 -18.28 -6.28 -3.24
C PHE A 58 -18.22 -6.27 -1.70
N ARG A 59 -17.33 -5.46 -1.12
CA ARG A 59 -17.22 -5.24 0.33
C ARG A 59 -17.63 -3.80 0.69
N PHE A 60 -18.30 -3.64 1.83
CA PHE A 60 -18.69 -2.33 2.35
C PHE A 60 -17.48 -1.48 2.78
N LEU A 61 -16.55 -2.06 3.55
CA LEU A 61 -15.29 -1.43 3.91
C LEU A 61 -14.17 -1.85 2.94
N PRO A 62 -13.13 -1.05 2.69
CA PRO A 62 -12.02 -1.50 1.85
C PRO A 62 -11.24 -2.68 2.45
N LYS A 63 -10.84 -3.63 1.62
CA LYS A 63 -9.82 -4.63 1.94
C LYS A 63 -8.84 -4.73 0.79
N TYR A 64 -7.56 -4.76 1.12
CA TYR A 64 -6.49 -4.96 0.16
C TYR A 64 -5.69 -6.20 0.54
N ILE A 65 -5.23 -6.93 -0.48
CA ILE A 65 -4.39 -8.11 -0.34
C ILE A 65 -3.11 -7.83 -1.10
N LEU A 66 -1.99 -7.92 -0.40
CA LEU A 66 -0.65 -7.87 -0.96
C LEU A 66 -0.20 -9.31 -1.15
N THR A 67 0.19 -9.70 -2.36
CA THR A 67 0.70 -11.06 -2.65
C THR A 67 2.12 -10.96 -3.16
N PHE A 68 3.07 -11.56 -2.44
CA PHE A 68 4.48 -11.59 -2.80
C PHE A 68 4.78 -12.74 -3.78
N GLU A 69 5.91 -12.68 -4.46
CA GLU A 69 6.32 -13.69 -5.47
C GLU A 69 6.46 -15.11 -4.90
N ASP A 70 6.76 -15.25 -3.61
CA ASP A 70 6.85 -16.54 -2.90
C ASP A 70 5.48 -17.07 -2.42
N GLY A 71 4.40 -16.33 -2.68
CA GLY A 71 3.04 -16.65 -2.27
C GLY A 71 2.66 -16.16 -0.88
N GLU A 72 3.54 -15.47 -0.15
CA GLU A 72 3.17 -14.82 1.11
C GLU A 72 2.10 -13.75 0.86
N GLN A 73 1.15 -13.65 1.79
CA GLN A 73 0.09 -12.65 1.74
C GLN A 73 0.06 -11.77 2.98
N ILE A 74 -0.08 -10.47 2.75
CA ILE A 74 -0.39 -9.47 3.77
C ILE A 74 -1.77 -8.87 3.47
N ILE A 75 -2.63 -8.79 4.49
CA ILE A 75 -4.01 -8.32 4.31
C ILE A 75 -4.20 -7.01 5.08
N LEU A 76 -4.71 -5.99 4.39
CA LEU A 76 -5.08 -4.70 4.96
C LEU A 76 -6.61 -4.60 5.07
N ASN A 77 -7.13 -4.66 6.30
CA ASN A 77 -8.55 -4.49 6.59
C ASN A 77 -8.84 -3.09 7.12
N PHE A 78 -9.56 -2.29 6.35
CA PHE A 78 -9.96 -0.95 6.79
C PHE A 78 -11.15 -1.07 7.74
N ARG A 79 -11.07 -0.36 8.88
CA ARG A 79 -12.14 -0.28 9.86
C ARG A 79 -12.92 1.01 9.72
N PHE A 80 -14.23 0.93 10.01
CA PHE A 80 -15.05 2.12 10.17
C PHE A 80 -14.53 2.97 11.34
N SER A 81 -14.39 4.27 11.12
CA SER A 81 -14.04 5.23 12.16
C SER A 81 -14.50 6.63 11.76
N LEU A 82 -14.97 7.41 12.73
CA LEU A 82 -15.55 8.73 12.48
C LEU A 82 -14.52 9.84 12.23
N LEU A 83 -13.29 9.71 12.75
CA LEU A 83 -12.31 10.82 12.78
C LEU A 83 -10.90 10.44 12.34
N GLN A 84 -10.56 9.15 12.30
CA GLN A 84 -9.20 8.67 12.08
C GLN A 84 -9.21 7.45 11.16
N ARG A 85 -8.16 7.28 10.34
CA ARG A 85 -7.99 6.05 9.56
C ARG A 85 -7.56 4.94 10.52
N LYS A 86 -8.19 3.78 10.43
CA LYS A 86 -7.77 2.57 11.15
C LYS A 86 -7.68 1.42 10.16
N ILE A 87 -6.51 0.77 10.11
CA ILE A 87 -6.25 -0.38 9.26
C ILE A 87 -5.64 -1.45 10.13
N ASP A 88 -6.23 -2.64 10.09
CA ASP A 88 -5.66 -3.83 10.70
C ASP A 88 -4.88 -4.57 9.62
N VAL A 89 -3.63 -4.92 9.93
CA VAL A 89 -2.69 -5.54 9.00
C VAL A 89 -2.41 -6.95 9.49
N GLU A 90 -2.91 -7.93 8.76
CA GLU A 90 -2.66 -9.35 9.04
C GLU A 90 -1.39 -9.75 8.29
N THR A 91 -0.42 -10.31 9.00
CA THR A 91 0.86 -10.79 8.45
C THR A 91 1.23 -12.14 9.05
N THR A 92 2.19 -12.84 8.45
CA THR A 92 2.71 -14.12 8.97
C THR A 92 3.58 -13.95 10.23
N PHE A 93 4.13 -12.76 10.46
CA PHE A 93 5.11 -12.46 11.52
C PHE A 93 4.54 -11.62 12.68
N GLY A 94 3.22 -11.43 12.70
CA GLY A 94 2.47 -10.73 13.75
C GLY A 94 1.62 -9.59 13.21
N ASN A 95 0.45 -9.39 13.83
CA ASN A 95 -0.48 -8.36 13.39
C ASN A 95 0.06 -6.95 13.67
N LEU A 96 -0.23 -6.04 12.74
CA LEU A 96 0.06 -4.62 12.87
C LEU A 96 -1.22 -3.80 12.79
N PHE A 97 -1.14 -2.57 13.26
CA PHE A 97 -2.21 -1.59 13.19
C PHE A 97 -1.68 -0.30 12.60
N VAL A 98 -2.35 0.22 11.57
CA VAL A 98 -2.09 1.56 11.06
C VAL A 98 -3.16 2.51 11.59
N ARG A 99 -2.74 3.63 12.17
CA ARG A 99 -3.64 4.69 12.64
C ARG A 99 -3.10 6.06 12.22
N GLY A 100 -3.99 6.98 11.87
CA GLY A 100 -3.57 8.32 11.46
C GLY A 100 -4.68 9.21 10.93
N ASN A 101 -4.30 10.42 10.51
CA ASN A 101 -5.23 11.40 9.96
C ASN A 101 -5.22 11.35 8.42
N TYR A 102 -6.42 11.31 7.82
CA TYR A 102 -6.56 11.33 6.36
C TYR A 102 -6.04 12.64 5.73
N TRP A 103 -6.25 13.78 6.40
CA TRP A 103 -5.94 15.09 5.85
C TRP A 103 -4.45 15.39 5.82
N ASP A 104 -3.75 14.98 6.88
CA ASP A 104 -2.34 15.27 7.05
C ASP A 104 -1.45 14.20 6.37
N LEU A 105 -2.05 13.10 5.91
CA LEU A 105 -1.36 11.91 5.39
C LEU A 105 -0.29 11.38 6.36
N ASP A 106 -0.54 11.56 7.66
CA ASP A 106 0.36 11.18 8.75
C ASP A 106 -0.19 9.95 9.46
N PHE A 107 0.60 8.88 9.46
CA PHE A 107 0.19 7.55 9.90
C PHE A 107 1.28 6.86 10.70
N ASP A 108 0.87 6.26 11.82
CA ASP A 108 1.71 5.39 12.63
C ASP A 108 1.40 3.93 12.32
N VAL A 109 2.46 3.11 12.21
CA VAL A 109 2.36 1.64 12.15
C VAL A 109 2.80 1.07 13.50
N LEU A 110 1.87 0.41 14.17
CA LEU A 110 2.04 -0.14 15.52
C LEU A 110 2.00 -1.66 15.44
N LYS A 111 2.89 -2.34 16.16
CA LYS A 111 2.81 -3.79 16.36
C LYS A 111 1.86 -4.08 17.54
N GLU A 112 1.09 -5.16 17.42
CA GLU A 112 0.32 -5.71 18.56
C GLU A 112 1.23 -6.14 19.72
#